data_AF-A0AAJ0BAK2-F1
#
_entry.id   AF-A0AAJ0BAK2-F1
#
_cell.length_a   1.000
_cell.length_b   1.000
_cell.length_c   1.000
_cell.angle_alpha   90.00
_cell.angle_beta   90.00
_cell.angle_gamma   90.00
#
_symmetry.space_group_name_H-M   'P 1'
#
loop_
_entity.id
_entity.type
_entity.pdbx_description
1 polymer ?
#
loop_
_entity_poly.entity_id
_entity_poly.type
_entity_poly.pdbx_seq_one_letter_code
_entity_poly.pdbx_strand_id
1 'polypeptide(L)'
;MTDLPEIVRISQAHGAASIYACDKTATPSTFSLLTASLATSAPNTKLIPYPFDVTSEEETLALIDEILAAFGRLDVWVSSSSLLGPASIHDTTADSVHACLAAHSLAPLFALKHAPPAMAKLLTTKRGYPNAAPKTQKYGSIIVVGSVASTYGGCWGPAYTVSAHAALGVVRAGVAVLKGTGVRINAIAAGQIDVGIDLKGMDMRGMSDQFPPARLQERSAIETSIGLERAGRPQEVARVAGFLASGFSSYVTGANLVVDGEYHPPTTPCTSSPLLAPLLTPLEFTILHTLSVAAKSTSYSPYSSFRVGCALLTSSGEYITGANVENASYPVTTCAERVAFCTAIVQGHRGFKAVAVATDTDRPASPCGMCRQCIREFCDLGIPVVMFDGAGGWSVATLEQLLPMSFGPEALGVTAQTGTAVAEKKE
;
A
#
# COMPACT_ATOMS: atom_id res chain seq x y z
N MET A 1 -17.75 -13.26 1.47
CA MET A 1 -17.77 -12.12 2.41
C MET A 1 -17.16 -12.48 3.77
N THR A 2 -15.84 -12.63 3.88
CA THR A 2 -15.17 -13.10 5.11
C THR A 2 -14.89 -12.00 6.14
N ASP A 3 -14.88 -10.73 5.73
CA ASP A 3 -14.56 -9.60 6.62
C ASP A 3 -15.80 -8.96 7.27
N LEU A 4 -16.99 -9.21 6.72
CA LEU A 4 -18.24 -8.56 7.16
C LEU A 4 -18.53 -8.76 8.67
N PRO A 5 -18.42 -9.96 9.26
CA PRO A 5 -18.66 -10.15 10.68
C PRO A 5 -17.71 -9.34 11.58
N GLU A 6 -16.45 -9.18 11.17
CA GLU A 6 -15.45 -8.44 11.95
C GLU A 6 -15.60 -6.92 11.78
N ILE A 7 -15.97 -6.46 10.58
CA ILE A 7 -16.33 -5.05 10.33
C ILE A 7 -17.59 -4.66 11.14
N VAL A 8 -18.54 -5.57 11.31
CA VAL A 8 -19.70 -5.35 12.19
C VAL A 8 -19.25 -5.21 13.65
N ARG A 9 -18.38 -6.12 14.13
CA ARG A 9 -17.85 -6.08 15.52
C ARG A 9 -17.07 -4.81 15.81
N ILE A 10 -16.18 -4.38 14.91
CA ILE A 10 -15.39 -3.16 15.12
C ILE A 10 -16.27 -1.90 15.07
N SER A 11 -17.28 -1.87 14.20
CA SER A 11 -18.23 -0.77 14.12
C SER A 11 -19.04 -0.65 15.42
N GLN A 12 -19.41 -1.78 16.01
CA GLN A 12 -20.00 -1.83 17.34
C GLN A 12 -19.05 -1.30 18.42
N ALA A 13 -17.77 -1.71 18.41
CA ALA A 13 -16.78 -1.22 19.38
C ALA A 13 -16.58 0.30 19.31
N HIS A 14 -16.80 0.90 18.14
CA HIS A 14 -16.79 2.35 17.93
C HIS A 14 -18.16 3.04 18.15
N GLY A 15 -19.15 2.32 18.67
CA GLY A 15 -20.42 2.90 19.13
C GLY A 15 -21.47 3.09 18.04
N ALA A 16 -21.42 2.34 16.93
CA ALA A 16 -22.46 2.40 15.90
C ALA A 16 -23.85 2.10 16.50
N ALA A 17 -24.81 2.98 16.23
CA ALA A 17 -26.20 2.80 16.68
C ALA A 17 -26.91 1.68 15.91
N SER A 18 -26.66 1.60 14.62
CA SER A 18 -27.24 0.61 13.72
C SER A 18 -26.23 0.22 12.65
N ILE A 19 -26.23 -1.05 12.27
CA ILE A 19 -25.32 -1.62 11.26
C ILE A 19 -26.18 -2.40 10.27
N TYR A 20 -26.20 -1.98 9.02
CA TYR A 20 -26.79 -2.74 7.91
C TYR A 20 -25.75 -3.72 7.39
N ALA A 21 -25.98 -5.02 7.61
CA ALA A 21 -25.14 -6.09 7.08
C ALA A 21 -25.73 -6.56 5.76
N CYS A 22 -25.10 -6.13 4.66
CA CYS A 22 -25.62 -6.29 3.32
C CYS A 22 -24.99 -7.52 2.64
N ASP A 23 -25.82 -8.44 2.17
CA ASP A 23 -25.40 -9.57 1.33
C ASP A 23 -26.55 -9.93 0.38
N LYS A 24 -26.24 -10.36 -0.85
CA LYS A 24 -27.27 -10.68 -1.85
C LYS A 24 -28.24 -11.77 -1.39
N THR A 25 -27.78 -12.65 -0.52
CA THR A 25 -28.54 -13.77 0.06
C THR A 25 -28.96 -13.52 1.51
N ALA A 26 -28.83 -12.29 2.01
CA ALA A 26 -29.19 -11.96 3.38
C ALA A 26 -30.69 -12.20 3.62
N THR A 27 -30.95 -12.98 4.66
CA THR A 27 -32.25 -13.24 5.26
C THR A 27 -32.19 -12.84 6.75
N PRO A 28 -33.32 -12.75 7.45
CA PRO A 28 -33.31 -12.46 8.89
C PRO A 28 -32.46 -13.43 9.73
N SER A 29 -32.22 -14.65 9.25
CA SER A 29 -31.41 -15.66 9.94
C SER A 29 -29.95 -15.72 9.50
N THR A 30 -29.56 -15.09 8.38
CA THR A 30 -28.20 -15.15 7.80
C THR A 30 -27.12 -14.72 8.78
N PHE A 31 -27.42 -13.75 9.66
CA PHE A 31 -26.50 -13.28 10.70
C PHE A 31 -26.98 -13.59 12.12
N SER A 32 -27.77 -14.66 12.31
CA SER A 32 -28.38 -14.99 13.62
C SER A 32 -27.35 -15.16 14.75
N LEU A 33 -26.25 -15.88 14.52
CA LEU A 33 -25.17 -16.04 15.49
C LEU A 33 -24.47 -14.71 15.83
N LEU A 34 -24.23 -13.88 14.81
CA LEU A 34 -23.62 -12.55 15.01
C LEU A 34 -24.58 -11.61 15.76
N THR A 35 -25.87 -11.68 15.44
CA THR A 35 -26.93 -10.91 16.10
C THR A 35 -27.03 -11.29 17.58
N ALA A 36 -27.02 -12.59 17.90
CA ALA A 36 -27.04 -13.08 19.27
C ALA A 36 -25.78 -12.67 20.06
N SER A 37 -24.61 -12.72 19.42
CA SER A 37 -23.34 -12.26 20.01
C SER A 37 -23.35 -10.75 20.30
N LEU A 38 -23.90 -9.94 19.39
CA LEU A 38 -24.04 -8.49 19.55
C LEU A 38 -25.07 -8.12 20.62
N ALA A 39 -26.20 -8.82 20.70
CA ALA A 39 -27.20 -8.57 21.73
C ALA A 39 -26.62 -8.72 23.15
N THR A 40 -25.69 -9.65 23.33
CA THR A 40 -24.99 -9.88 24.61
C THR A 40 -23.92 -8.81 24.89
N SER A 41 -23.13 -8.44 23.89
CA SER A 41 -21.95 -7.56 24.06
C SER A 41 -22.24 -6.07 23.92
N ALA A 42 -23.30 -5.70 23.20
CA ALA A 42 -23.67 -4.32 22.89
C ALA A 42 -25.19 -4.20 22.64
N PRO A 43 -26.02 -4.26 23.70
CA PRO A 43 -27.49 -4.31 23.57
C PRO A 43 -28.10 -3.06 22.90
N ASN A 44 -27.34 -1.97 22.80
CA ASN A 44 -27.76 -0.72 22.19
C ASN A 44 -27.41 -0.59 20.70
N THR A 45 -26.72 -1.57 20.11
CA THR A 45 -26.39 -1.59 18.67
C THR A 45 -27.32 -2.54 17.93
N LYS A 46 -28.03 -2.03 16.91
CA LYS A 46 -28.94 -2.84 16.09
C LYS A 46 -28.23 -3.37 14.85
N LEU A 47 -28.15 -4.70 14.69
CA LEU A 47 -27.73 -5.33 13.44
C LEU A 47 -28.95 -5.60 12.55
N ILE A 48 -28.90 -5.18 11.29
CA ILE A 48 -29.99 -5.34 10.31
C ILE A 48 -29.43 -6.11 9.11
N PRO A 49 -29.74 -7.40 8.96
CA PRO A 49 -29.50 -8.13 7.72
C PRO A 49 -30.28 -7.47 6.57
N TYR A 50 -29.64 -7.21 5.44
CA TYR A 50 -30.28 -6.54 4.31
C TYR A 50 -29.91 -7.22 2.98
N PRO A 51 -30.88 -7.76 2.22
CA PRO A 51 -30.61 -8.33 0.90
C PRO A 51 -30.17 -7.23 -0.07
N PHE A 52 -28.96 -7.35 -0.60
CA PHE A 52 -28.35 -6.28 -1.39
C PHE A 52 -27.46 -6.81 -2.51
N ASP A 53 -27.76 -6.43 -3.74
CA ASP A 53 -26.82 -6.57 -4.86
C ASP A 53 -25.92 -5.33 -4.94
N VAL A 54 -24.65 -5.53 -4.57
CA VAL A 54 -23.61 -4.48 -4.61
C VAL A 54 -23.38 -3.91 -6.02
N THR A 55 -23.83 -4.61 -7.06
CA THR A 55 -23.71 -4.17 -8.46
C THR A 55 -24.90 -3.33 -8.94
N SER A 56 -25.94 -3.17 -8.12
CA SER A 56 -27.15 -2.42 -8.46
C SER A 56 -27.12 -0.99 -7.89
N GLU A 57 -27.15 -0.01 -8.79
CA GLU A 57 -27.26 1.40 -8.40
C GLU A 57 -28.63 1.71 -7.78
N GLU A 58 -29.70 1.11 -8.31
CA GLU A 58 -31.06 1.30 -7.81
C GLU A 58 -31.21 0.78 -6.37
N GLU A 59 -30.67 -0.41 -6.08
CA GLU A 59 -30.67 -0.94 -4.72
C GLU A 59 -29.82 -0.09 -3.79
N THR A 60 -28.71 0.49 -4.28
CA THR A 60 -27.87 1.40 -3.50
C THR A 60 -28.67 2.62 -3.04
N LEU A 61 -29.47 3.20 -3.95
CA LEU A 61 -30.37 4.31 -3.64
C LEU A 61 -31.46 3.89 -2.66
N ALA A 62 -32.13 2.76 -2.89
CA ALA A 62 -33.19 2.26 -2.03
C ALA A 62 -32.70 2.01 -0.58
N LEU A 63 -31.50 1.44 -0.43
CA LEU A 63 -30.87 1.24 0.88
C LEU A 63 -30.60 2.57 1.59
N ILE A 64 -30.07 3.57 0.87
CA ILE A 64 -29.80 4.89 1.45
C ILE A 64 -31.11 5.57 1.89
N ASP A 65 -32.16 5.50 1.08
CA ASP A 65 -33.47 6.06 1.41
C ASP A 65 -34.09 5.38 2.63
N GLU A 66 -33.98 4.06 2.75
CA GLU A 66 -34.43 3.33 3.94
C GLU A 66 -33.64 3.76 5.19
N ILE A 67 -32.31 3.85 5.08
CA ILE A 67 -31.45 4.33 6.18
C ILE A 67 -31.85 5.74 6.61
N LEU A 68 -32.13 6.64 5.66
CA LEU A 68 -32.57 7.99 5.96
C LEU A 68 -33.96 8.03 6.59
N ALA A 69 -34.90 7.20 6.12
CA ALA A 69 -36.24 7.09 6.70
C ALA A 69 -36.17 6.57 8.14
N ALA A 70 -35.39 5.52 8.38
CA ALA A 70 -35.28 4.86 9.67
C ALA A 70 -34.42 5.65 10.67
N PHE A 71 -33.25 6.15 10.26
CA PHE A 71 -32.22 6.70 11.16
C PHE A 71 -31.94 8.18 10.93
N GLY A 72 -32.39 8.77 9.83
CA GLY A 72 -32.25 10.21 9.52
C GLY A 72 -30.90 10.64 8.98
N ARG A 73 -29.89 9.75 8.99
CA ARG A 73 -28.53 10.01 8.50
C ARG A 73 -27.79 8.71 8.22
N LEU A 74 -26.76 8.81 7.39
CA LEU A 74 -25.72 7.81 7.19
C LEU A 74 -24.38 8.38 7.70
N ASP A 75 -23.49 7.55 8.24
CA ASP A 75 -22.20 8.02 8.75
C ASP A 75 -21.02 7.32 8.10
N VAL A 76 -21.12 6.01 7.91
CA VAL A 76 -20.04 5.17 7.40
C VAL A 76 -20.61 4.26 6.33
N TRP A 77 -19.89 4.14 5.22
CA TRP A 77 -20.16 3.16 4.17
C TRP A 77 -18.90 2.32 3.97
N VAL A 78 -19.02 0.99 3.97
CA VAL A 78 -17.91 0.08 3.70
C VAL A 78 -18.27 -0.82 2.53
N SER A 79 -17.50 -0.74 1.45
CA SER A 79 -17.61 -1.63 0.30
C SER A 79 -16.55 -2.73 0.42
N SER A 80 -16.97 -3.98 0.30
CA SER A 80 -16.08 -5.15 0.30
C SER A 80 -16.66 -6.21 -0.64
N SER A 81 -15.81 -6.82 -1.47
CA SER A 81 -16.20 -7.91 -2.39
C SER A 81 -15.17 -9.02 -2.34
N SER A 82 -15.60 -10.25 -2.64
CA SER A 82 -14.75 -11.45 -2.66
C SER A 82 -14.68 -12.11 -4.04
N LEU A 83 -15.05 -11.40 -5.12
CA LEU A 83 -15.05 -11.96 -6.47
C LEU A 83 -13.68 -11.83 -7.16
N LEU A 84 -12.89 -12.89 -7.21
CA LEU A 84 -11.55 -12.84 -7.81
C LEU A 84 -11.55 -13.00 -9.35
N GLY A 85 -12.60 -13.55 -9.94
CA GLY A 85 -12.62 -13.94 -11.35
C GLY A 85 -11.62 -15.07 -11.68
N PRO A 86 -11.45 -15.39 -12.98
CA PRO A 86 -10.55 -16.45 -13.45
C PRO A 86 -9.09 -16.18 -13.06
N ALA A 87 -8.36 -17.24 -12.68
CA ALA A 87 -6.96 -17.13 -12.26
C ALA A 87 -5.97 -16.99 -13.44
N SER A 88 -6.39 -17.34 -14.66
CA SER A 88 -5.55 -17.36 -15.87
C SER A 88 -6.08 -16.40 -16.93
N ILE A 89 -5.17 -15.81 -17.70
CA ILE A 89 -5.53 -15.00 -18.88
C ILE A 89 -6.30 -15.82 -19.93
N HIS A 90 -6.00 -17.11 -20.06
CA HIS A 90 -6.67 -17.99 -21.02
C HIS A 90 -8.16 -18.20 -20.72
N ASP A 91 -8.51 -18.15 -19.43
CA ASP A 91 -9.90 -18.30 -18.95
C ASP A 91 -10.57 -16.94 -18.72
N THR A 92 -9.84 -15.83 -18.90
CA THR A 92 -10.36 -14.48 -18.68
C THR A 92 -11.23 -14.05 -19.86
N THR A 93 -12.51 -13.85 -19.62
CA THR A 93 -13.49 -13.35 -20.60
C THR A 93 -13.89 -11.90 -20.31
N ALA A 94 -14.44 -11.21 -21.31
CA ALA A 94 -15.01 -9.86 -21.12
C ALA A 94 -16.05 -9.84 -20.00
N ASP A 95 -16.92 -10.86 -19.92
CA ASP A 95 -17.93 -10.97 -18.87
C ASP A 95 -17.31 -11.11 -17.48
N SER A 96 -16.24 -11.92 -17.35
CA SER A 96 -15.54 -12.07 -16.08
C SER A 96 -14.88 -10.76 -15.62
N VAL A 97 -14.36 -9.96 -16.56
CA VAL A 97 -13.79 -8.63 -16.30
C VAL A 97 -14.88 -7.66 -15.88
N HIS A 98 -16.01 -7.63 -16.60
CA HIS A 98 -17.15 -6.78 -16.25
C HIS A 98 -17.72 -7.14 -14.87
N ALA A 99 -17.85 -8.42 -14.55
CA ALA A 99 -18.32 -8.86 -13.24
C ALA A 99 -17.35 -8.43 -12.12
N CYS A 100 -16.04 -8.58 -12.31
CA CYS A 100 -15.04 -8.14 -11.34
C CYS A 100 -15.08 -6.61 -11.16
N LEU A 101 -15.16 -5.84 -12.26
CA LEU A 101 -15.29 -4.39 -12.22
C LEU A 101 -16.56 -3.95 -11.51
N ALA A 102 -17.70 -4.58 -11.80
CA ALA A 102 -18.96 -4.29 -11.14
C ALA A 102 -18.86 -4.50 -9.62
N ALA A 103 -18.31 -5.64 -9.21
CA ALA A 103 -18.23 -6.00 -7.79
C ALA A 103 -17.22 -5.16 -6.99
N HIS A 104 -16.08 -4.74 -7.60
CA HIS A 104 -15.01 -4.04 -6.87
C HIS A 104 -15.05 -2.51 -7.05
N SER A 105 -15.53 -2.01 -8.19
CA SER A 105 -15.43 -0.59 -8.54
C SER A 105 -16.77 0.10 -8.71
N LEU A 106 -17.82 -0.55 -9.25
CA LEU A 106 -19.13 0.09 -9.35
C LEU A 106 -19.79 0.25 -7.99
N ALA A 107 -19.69 -0.76 -7.12
CA ALA A 107 -20.19 -0.68 -5.74
C ALA A 107 -19.67 0.57 -4.97
N PRO A 108 -18.34 0.82 -4.85
CA PRO A 108 -17.86 2.04 -4.23
C PRO A 108 -18.12 3.30 -5.05
N LEU A 109 -18.28 3.22 -6.37
CA LEU A 109 -18.67 4.36 -7.21
C LEU A 109 -20.09 4.83 -6.91
N PHE A 110 -21.05 3.90 -6.78
CA PHE A 110 -22.42 4.22 -6.40
C PHE A 110 -22.49 4.80 -4.98
N ALA A 111 -21.69 4.24 -4.05
CA ALA A 111 -21.54 4.82 -2.72
C ALA A 111 -20.98 6.26 -2.77
N LEU A 112 -19.91 6.49 -3.55
CA LEU A 112 -19.34 7.82 -3.77
C LEU A 112 -20.37 8.81 -4.34
N LYS A 113 -21.23 8.35 -5.25
CA LYS A 113 -22.27 9.17 -5.89
C LYS A 113 -23.41 9.52 -4.93
N HIS A 114 -23.91 8.55 -4.15
CA HIS A 114 -25.20 8.66 -3.47
C HIS A 114 -25.12 8.80 -1.95
N ALA A 115 -24.06 8.29 -1.30
CA ALA A 115 -23.91 8.38 0.14
C ALA A 115 -23.63 9.80 0.67
N PRO A 116 -22.87 10.69 0.00
CA PRO A 116 -22.49 11.98 0.58
C PRO A 116 -23.66 12.89 0.98
N PRO A 117 -24.75 13.02 0.20
CA PRO A 117 -25.94 13.76 0.62
C PRO A 117 -26.57 13.21 1.91
N ALA A 118 -26.60 11.89 2.08
CA ALA A 118 -27.09 11.24 3.29
C ALA A 118 -26.13 11.45 4.49
N MET A 119 -24.83 11.46 4.22
CA MET A 119 -23.79 11.75 5.21
C MET A 119 -23.78 13.23 5.65
N ALA A 120 -24.18 14.15 4.78
CA ALA A 120 -24.28 15.56 5.11
C ALA A 120 -25.46 15.91 6.04
N LYS A 121 -26.41 14.99 6.27
CA LYS A 121 -27.57 15.21 7.16
C LYS A 121 -27.11 15.38 8.61
N LEU A 122 -27.54 16.47 9.24
CA LEU A 122 -27.33 16.73 10.66
C LEU A 122 -28.42 16.05 11.48
N LEU A 123 -28.07 15.64 12.70
CA LEU A 123 -29.02 15.05 13.65
C LEU A 123 -28.64 15.51 15.05
N THR A 124 -29.08 16.71 15.42
CA THR A 124 -28.72 17.38 16.67
C THR A 124 -29.46 16.84 17.90
N THR A 125 -30.63 16.22 17.70
CA THR A 125 -31.39 15.53 18.74
C THR A 125 -31.35 14.01 18.53
N LYS A 126 -30.99 13.26 19.57
CA LYS A 126 -30.97 11.79 19.53
C LYS A 126 -32.41 11.29 19.33
N ARG A 127 -32.72 10.64 18.21
CA ARG A 127 -34.04 10.02 17.91
C ARG A 127 -34.29 8.75 18.73
N GLY A 128 -33.94 8.73 20.01
CA GLY A 128 -34.12 7.57 20.90
C GLY A 128 -33.03 6.51 20.84
N TYR A 129 -31.95 6.71 20.08
CA TYR A 129 -30.79 5.80 20.05
C TYR A 129 -29.79 6.14 21.18
N PRO A 130 -29.60 5.28 22.19
CA PRO A 130 -28.81 5.62 23.39
C PRO A 130 -27.35 5.96 23.06
N ASN A 131 -26.75 5.20 22.15
CA ASN A 131 -25.37 5.26 21.71
C ASN A 131 -25.11 6.22 20.53
N ALA A 132 -26.14 6.69 19.81
CA ALA A 132 -25.93 7.64 18.72
C ALA A 132 -25.43 8.99 19.25
N ALA A 133 -24.29 9.47 18.77
CA ALA A 133 -23.81 10.81 19.07
C ALA A 133 -24.57 11.86 18.23
N PRO A 134 -24.92 13.04 18.79
CA PRO A 134 -25.44 14.15 17.99
C PRO A 134 -24.51 14.49 16.83
N LYS A 135 -25.07 14.72 15.63
CA LYS A 135 -24.33 15.31 14.49
C LYS A 135 -24.54 16.81 14.48
N THR A 136 -23.56 17.55 14.97
CA THR A 136 -23.56 19.02 14.92
C THR A 136 -22.81 19.57 13.71
N GLN A 137 -22.02 18.73 13.02
CA GLN A 137 -21.26 19.10 11.82
C GLN A 137 -21.38 18.03 10.74
N LYS A 138 -21.18 18.41 9.48
CA LYS A 138 -21.20 17.48 8.35
C LYS A 138 -19.97 16.57 8.41
N TYR A 139 -20.18 15.27 8.35
CA TYR A 139 -19.09 14.31 8.21
C TYR A 139 -19.57 12.98 7.62
N GLY A 140 -18.66 12.21 7.06
CA GLY A 140 -18.90 10.83 6.66
C GLY A 140 -17.60 10.12 6.31
N SER A 141 -17.64 8.79 6.26
CA SER A 141 -16.49 7.97 5.84
C SER A 141 -16.93 6.90 4.85
N ILE A 142 -16.37 6.92 3.65
CA ILE A 142 -16.50 5.86 2.65
C ILE A 142 -15.21 5.05 2.66
N ILE A 143 -15.31 3.74 2.85
CA ILE A 143 -14.19 2.83 2.98
C ILE A 143 -14.32 1.77 1.90
N VAL A 144 -13.26 1.60 1.11
CA VAL A 144 -13.18 0.59 0.07
C VAL A 144 -12.18 -0.47 0.51
N VAL A 145 -12.67 -1.65 0.90
CA VAL A 145 -11.83 -2.82 1.15
C VAL A 145 -11.48 -3.42 -0.20
N GLY A 146 -10.23 -3.22 -0.60
CA GLY A 146 -9.65 -3.76 -1.82
C GLY A 146 -8.49 -4.70 -1.51
N SER A 147 -7.56 -4.78 -2.44
CA SER A 147 -6.42 -5.69 -2.34
C SER A 147 -5.13 -5.00 -2.73
N VAL A 148 -4.02 -5.52 -2.22
CA VAL A 148 -2.67 -5.24 -2.71
C VAL A 148 -2.46 -5.53 -4.20
N ALA A 149 -3.40 -6.24 -4.85
CA ALA A 149 -3.48 -6.30 -6.31
C ALA A 149 -3.61 -4.91 -6.97
N SER A 150 -3.98 -3.87 -6.22
CA SER A 150 -4.01 -2.46 -6.66
C SER A 150 -2.67 -1.73 -6.51
N THR A 151 -1.69 -2.34 -5.84
CA THR A 151 -0.36 -1.77 -5.59
C THR A 151 0.74 -2.47 -6.39
N TYR A 152 0.58 -3.76 -6.67
CA TYR A 152 1.49 -4.54 -7.50
C TYR A 152 0.80 -5.75 -8.13
N GLY A 153 1.39 -6.30 -9.19
CA GLY A 153 0.86 -7.46 -9.92
C GLY A 153 1.15 -8.80 -9.24
N GLY A 154 0.56 -9.89 -9.77
CA GLY A 154 0.86 -11.27 -9.35
C GLY A 154 0.02 -11.81 -8.18
N CYS A 155 -0.98 -11.06 -7.72
CA CYS A 155 -1.84 -11.45 -6.60
C CYS A 155 -3.00 -12.40 -7.00
N TRP A 156 -3.39 -12.39 -8.28
CA TRP A 156 -4.38 -13.29 -8.90
C TRP A 156 -4.31 -13.17 -10.44
N GLY A 157 -5.37 -13.56 -11.13
CA GLY A 157 -5.57 -13.33 -12.55
C GLY A 157 -5.78 -11.84 -12.93
N PRO A 158 -5.73 -11.54 -14.24
CA PRO A 158 -5.77 -10.17 -14.76
C PRO A 158 -7.06 -9.41 -14.42
N ALA A 159 -8.23 -10.07 -14.47
CA ALA A 159 -9.52 -9.44 -14.19
C ALA A 159 -9.58 -8.83 -12.78
N TYR A 160 -9.08 -9.56 -11.78
CA TYR A 160 -9.00 -9.08 -10.40
C TYR A 160 -8.04 -7.89 -10.23
N THR A 161 -6.87 -7.98 -10.86
CA THR A 161 -5.85 -6.94 -10.76
C THR A 161 -6.38 -5.64 -11.36
N VAL A 162 -7.03 -5.71 -12.52
CA VAL A 162 -7.68 -4.56 -13.17
C VAL A 162 -8.80 -4.00 -12.29
N SER A 163 -9.66 -4.86 -11.72
CA SER A 163 -10.75 -4.40 -10.87
C SER A 163 -10.28 -3.78 -9.55
N ALA A 164 -9.21 -4.29 -8.95
CA ALA A 164 -8.58 -3.73 -7.76
C ALA A 164 -8.00 -2.32 -8.04
N HIS A 165 -7.34 -2.14 -9.18
CA HIS A 165 -6.88 -0.80 -9.60
C HIS A 165 -8.06 0.15 -9.87
N ALA A 166 -9.15 -0.34 -10.48
CA ALA A 166 -10.35 0.46 -10.70
C ALA A 166 -10.99 0.89 -9.37
N ALA A 167 -11.07 0.00 -8.37
CA ALA A 167 -11.56 0.33 -7.03
C ALA A 167 -10.72 1.43 -6.35
N LEU A 168 -9.38 1.33 -6.44
CA LEU A 168 -8.48 2.38 -5.96
C LEU A 168 -8.65 3.68 -6.74
N GLY A 169 -8.90 3.59 -8.05
CA GLY A 169 -9.23 4.73 -8.91
C GLY A 169 -10.46 5.51 -8.43
N VAL A 170 -11.51 4.82 -7.99
CA VAL A 170 -12.71 5.45 -7.40
C VAL A 170 -12.34 6.27 -6.16
N VAL A 171 -11.49 5.73 -5.27
CA VAL A 171 -11.01 6.46 -4.09
C VAL A 171 -10.23 7.71 -4.46
N ARG A 172 -9.33 7.62 -5.45
CA ARG A 172 -8.54 8.76 -5.92
C ARG A 172 -9.40 9.84 -6.57
N ALA A 173 -10.34 9.45 -7.43
CA ALA A 173 -11.29 10.37 -8.05
C ALA A 173 -12.21 11.03 -7.00
N GLY A 174 -12.62 10.27 -5.99
CA GLY A 174 -13.51 10.73 -4.92
C GLY A 174 -12.94 11.89 -4.10
N VAL A 175 -11.62 12.04 -3.99
CA VAL A 175 -11.00 13.16 -3.25
C VAL A 175 -11.44 14.52 -3.80
N ALA A 176 -11.43 14.66 -5.13
CA ALA A 176 -11.85 15.90 -5.78
C ALA A 176 -13.37 16.10 -5.65
N VAL A 177 -14.14 15.03 -5.83
CA VAL A 177 -15.62 15.04 -5.78
C VAL A 177 -16.14 15.43 -4.39
N LEU A 178 -15.49 14.97 -3.33
CA LEU A 178 -15.95 15.17 -1.94
C LEU A 178 -15.47 16.48 -1.31
N LYS A 179 -14.72 17.32 -2.04
CA LYS A 179 -14.18 18.58 -1.52
C LYS A 179 -15.30 19.46 -0.93
N GLY A 180 -15.14 19.86 0.33
CA GLY A 180 -16.09 20.73 1.04
C GLY A 180 -17.34 20.03 1.58
N THR A 181 -17.53 18.73 1.34
CA THR A 181 -18.69 17.97 1.85
C THR A 181 -18.54 17.55 3.32
N GLY A 182 -17.29 17.46 3.82
CA GLY A 182 -16.95 16.85 5.11
C GLY A 182 -16.86 15.33 5.07
N VAL A 183 -17.11 14.70 3.92
CA VAL A 183 -17.00 13.24 3.73
C VAL A 183 -15.59 12.87 3.29
N ARG A 184 -15.04 11.81 3.88
CA ARG A 184 -13.74 11.23 3.52
C ARG A 184 -13.95 9.94 2.74
N ILE A 185 -13.00 9.60 1.88
CA ILE A 185 -12.97 8.32 1.16
C ILE A 185 -11.57 7.71 1.23
N ASN A 186 -11.43 6.45 1.59
CA ASN A 186 -10.14 5.77 1.69
C ASN A 186 -10.23 4.31 1.24
N ALA A 187 -9.10 3.73 0.84
CA ALA A 187 -8.95 2.33 0.52
C ALA A 187 -8.15 1.58 1.62
N ILE A 188 -8.47 0.31 1.78
CA ILE A 188 -7.65 -0.67 2.48
C ILE A 188 -7.16 -1.68 1.44
N ALA A 189 -5.86 -1.80 1.24
CA ALA A 189 -5.26 -2.81 0.37
C ALA A 189 -4.86 -4.03 1.22
N ALA A 190 -5.76 -5.00 1.34
CA ALA A 190 -5.49 -6.22 2.09
C ALA A 190 -4.57 -7.17 1.30
N GLY A 191 -3.59 -7.74 2.01
CA GLY A 191 -2.70 -8.78 1.50
C GLY A 191 -3.31 -10.17 1.64
N GLN A 192 -2.47 -11.16 1.95
CA GLN A 192 -2.94 -12.51 2.23
C GLN A 192 -3.58 -12.59 3.62
N ILE A 193 -4.90 -12.83 3.66
CA ILE A 193 -5.69 -12.93 4.88
C ILE A 193 -6.15 -14.37 5.08
N ASP A 194 -5.89 -14.93 6.26
CA ASP A 194 -6.40 -16.23 6.68
C ASP A 194 -7.86 -16.09 7.13
N VAL A 195 -8.76 -16.61 6.31
CA VAL A 195 -10.20 -16.58 6.55
C VAL A 195 -10.73 -17.84 7.27
N GLY A 196 -9.82 -18.69 7.78
CA GLY A 196 -10.17 -19.85 8.60
C GLY A 196 -10.59 -21.10 7.81
N ILE A 197 -10.16 -21.21 6.55
CA ILE A 197 -10.47 -22.34 5.66
C ILE A 197 -9.16 -23.01 5.27
N ASP A 198 -8.97 -24.29 5.60
CA ASP A 198 -7.83 -25.09 5.12
C ASP A 198 -8.12 -25.60 3.71
N LEU A 199 -7.31 -25.17 2.75
CA LEU A 199 -7.48 -25.48 1.33
C LEU A 199 -6.71 -26.75 0.91
N LYS A 200 -5.95 -27.37 1.83
CA LYS A 200 -5.20 -28.61 1.53
C LYS A 200 -6.15 -29.77 1.26
N GLY A 201 -6.04 -30.34 0.04
CA GLY A 201 -6.85 -31.50 -0.37
C GLY A 201 -8.33 -31.18 -0.60
N MET A 202 -8.73 -29.90 -0.59
CA MET A 202 -10.10 -29.48 -0.84
C MET A 202 -10.43 -29.61 -2.34
N ASP A 203 -11.46 -30.37 -2.68
CA ASP A 203 -11.98 -30.42 -4.04
C ASP A 203 -12.81 -29.16 -4.32
N MET A 204 -12.23 -28.27 -5.11
CA MET A 204 -12.82 -26.98 -5.47
C MET A 204 -13.89 -27.09 -6.56
N ARG A 205 -14.15 -28.28 -7.11
CA ARG A 205 -15.14 -28.49 -8.19
C ARG A 205 -16.56 -28.31 -7.64
N GLY A 206 -17.29 -27.35 -8.21
CA GLY A 206 -18.69 -27.08 -7.86
C GLY A 206 -18.90 -26.11 -6.69
N MET A 207 -17.84 -25.54 -6.12
CA MET A 207 -17.95 -24.43 -5.18
C MET A 207 -18.20 -23.11 -5.91
N SER A 208 -19.12 -22.30 -5.40
CA SER A 208 -19.39 -20.94 -5.91
C SER A 208 -18.37 -19.90 -5.44
N ASP A 209 -17.73 -20.16 -4.29
CA ASP A 209 -16.73 -19.27 -3.69
C ASP A 209 -15.35 -19.51 -4.29
N GLN A 210 -14.60 -18.42 -4.52
CA GLN A 210 -13.26 -18.46 -5.08
C GLN A 210 -12.22 -18.33 -3.98
N PHE A 211 -11.30 -19.30 -3.92
CA PHE A 211 -10.23 -19.34 -2.92
C PHE A 211 -8.85 -19.31 -3.59
N PRO A 212 -7.84 -18.75 -2.92
CA PRO A 212 -6.47 -18.79 -3.39
C PRO A 212 -5.93 -20.23 -3.50
N PRO A 213 -4.91 -20.54 -4.32
CA PRO A 213 -4.36 -21.89 -4.37
C PRO A 213 -3.76 -22.30 -3.02
N ALA A 214 -4.01 -23.55 -2.60
CA ALA A 214 -3.62 -24.08 -1.28
C ALA A 214 -2.13 -23.92 -0.96
N ARG A 215 -1.26 -23.92 -1.96
CA ARG A 215 0.19 -23.68 -1.81
C ARG A 215 0.52 -22.35 -1.13
N LEU A 216 -0.35 -21.34 -1.23
CA LEU A 216 -0.15 -20.05 -0.57
C LEU A 216 -0.36 -20.16 0.96
N GLN A 217 -1.04 -21.20 1.44
CA GLN A 217 -1.18 -21.50 2.87
C GLN A 217 -0.02 -22.34 3.43
N GLU A 218 0.95 -22.74 2.60
CA GLU A 218 2.13 -23.44 3.09
C GLU A 218 3.00 -22.50 3.92
N ARG A 219 3.46 -22.99 5.08
CA ARG A 219 4.27 -22.22 6.02
C ARG A 219 5.53 -21.65 5.37
N SER A 220 6.22 -22.44 4.56
CA SER A 220 7.39 -22.01 3.80
C SER A 220 7.08 -20.88 2.81
N ALA A 221 5.93 -20.94 2.12
CA ALA A 221 5.50 -19.89 1.20
C ALA A 221 5.20 -18.58 1.96
N ILE A 222 4.54 -18.68 3.11
CA ILE A 222 4.23 -17.54 3.98
C ILE A 222 5.49 -16.90 4.56
N GLU A 223 6.40 -17.68 5.15
CA GLU A 223 7.67 -17.20 5.73
C GLU A 223 8.56 -16.52 4.67
N THR A 224 8.50 -16.99 3.41
CA THR A 224 9.32 -16.42 2.33
C THR A 224 8.72 -15.13 1.75
N SER A 225 7.38 -15.00 1.76
CA SER A 225 6.67 -13.94 1.03
C SER A 225 6.04 -12.86 1.90
N ILE A 226 5.91 -13.06 3.21
CA ILE A 226 5.31 -12.09 4.14
C ILE A 226 6.32 -11.76 5.24
N GLY A 227 6.70 -10.49 5.38
CA GLY A 227 7.71 -10.05 6.36
C GLY A 227 7.32 -10.32 7.82
N LEU A 228 6.02 -10.35 8.14
CA LEU A 228 5.52 -10.78 9.45
C LEU A 228 5.42 -12.31 9.62
N GLU A 229 5.86 -13.09 8.62
CA GLU A 229 5.94 -14.56 8.62
C GLU A 229 4.60 -15.27 8.92
N ARG A 230 3.48 -14.57 8.71
CA ARG A 230 2.13 -15.10 8.88
C ARG A 230 1.14 -14.39 7.97
N ALA A 231 0.08 -15.08 7.59
CA ALA A 231 -1.09 -14.43 7.01
C ALA A 231 -1.73 -13.44 8.02
N GLY A 232 -2.32 -12.37 7.49
CA GLY A 232 -3.15 -11.46 8.27
C GLY A 232 -4.45 -12.12 8.68
N ARG A 233 -5.15 -11.54 9.66
CA ARG A 233 -6.48 -11.98 10.09
C ARG A 233 -7.55 -10.97 9.68
N PRO A 234 -8.81 -11.39 9.42
CA PRO A 234 -9.92 -10.47 9.12
C PRO A 234 -10.08 -9.36 10.16
N GLN A 235 -9.80 -9.66 11.45
CA GLN A 235 -9.83 -8.67 12.52
C GLN A 235 -8.81 -7.54 12.34
N GLU A 236 -7.68 -7.80 11.68
CA GLU A 236 -6.65 -6.78 11.43
C GLU A 236 -7.09 -5.80 10.34
N VAL A 237 -7.70 -6.32 9.26
CA VAL A 237 -8.35 -5.49 8.21
C VAL A 237 -9.50 -4.68 8.81
N ALA A 238 -10.35 -5.33 9.61
CA ALA A 238 -11.48 -4.68 10.28
C ALA A 238 -11.02 -3.56 11.23
N ARG A 239 -9.94 -3.73 11.99
CA ARG A 239 -9.39 -2.67 12.85
C ARG A 239 -8.99 -1.42 12.05
N VAL A 240 -8.42 -1.59 10.86
CA VAL A 240 -8.11 -0.47 9.97
C VAL A 240 -9.38 0.19 9.43
N ALA A 241 -10.41 -0.61 9.09
CA ALA A 241 -11.72 -0.07 8.73
C ALA A 241 -12.34 0.72 9.90
N GLY A 242 -12.24 0.23 11.13
CA GLY A 242 -12.67 0.96 12.34
C GLY A 242 -11.94 2.28 12.54
N PHE A 243 -10.61 2.30 12.38
CA PHE A 243 -9.82 3.54 12.38
C PHE A 243 -10.30 4.53 11.32
N LEU A 244 -10.47 4.06 10.07
CA LEU A 244 -10.96 4.88 8.95
C LEU A 244 -12.41 5.35 9.13
N ALA A 245 -13.25 4.59 9.84
CA ALA A 245 -14.62 4.97 10.17
C ALA A 245 -14.69 6.02 11.29
N SER A 246 -13.70 6.01 12.19
CA SER A 246 -13.66 6.86 13.38
C SER A 246 -13.19 8.30 13.12
N GLY A 247 -13.31 9.16 14.15
CA GLY A 247 -12.74 10.51 14.15
C GLY A 247 -11.20 10.56 14.22
N PHE A 248 -10.53 9.45 14.58
CA PHE A 248 -9.06 9.38 14.61
C PHE A 248 -8.43 9.56 13.23
N SER A 249 -9.19 9.30 12.17
CA SER A 249 -8.77 9.50 10.77
C SER A 249 -9.37 10.78 10.16
N SER A 250 -9.76 11.76 10.97
CA SER A 250 -10.42 13.01 10.52
C SER A 250 -9.65 13.80 9.45
N TYR A 251 -8.33 13.61 9.36
CA TYR A 251 -7.48 14.23 8.33
C TYR A 251 -6.89 13.24 7.31
N VAL A 252 -7.47 12.04 7.21
CA VAL A 252 -7.06 10.99 6.26
C VAL A 252 -8.16 10.81 5.21
N THR A 253 -7.88 11.25 3.98
CA THR A 253 -8.74 11.04 2.81
C THR A 253 -7.89 10.80 1.56
N GLY A 254 -8.36 9.97 0.65
CA GLY A 254 -7.65 9.55 -0.55
C GLY A 254 -6.52 8.56 -0.30
N ALA A 255 -6.36 8.04 0.92
CA ALA A 255 -5.29 7.12 1.27
C ALA A 255 -5.57 5.69 0.78
N ASN A 256 -4.49 4.95 0.49
CA ASN A 256 -4.52 3.50 0.36
C ASN A 256 -3.70 2.91 1.50
N LEU A 257 -4.37 2.40 2.54
CA LEU A 257 -3.69 1.80 3.68
C LEU A 257 -3.42 0.32 3.37
N VAL A 258 -2.16 -0.03 3.19
CA VAL A 258 -1.72 -1.40 2.93
C VAL A 258 -1.73 -2.20 4.23
N VAL A 259 -2.40 -3.35 4.22
CA VAL A 259 -2.57 -4.27 5.36
C VAL A 259 -2.22 -5.68 4.90
N ASP A 260 -0.92 -5.94 4.75
CA ASP A 260 -0.41 -7.15 4.10
C ASP A 260 0.70 -7.88 4.89
N GLY A 261 1.16 -7.29 5.99
CA GLY A 261 2.28 -7.84 6.77
C GLY A 261 3.62 -7.76 6.04
N GLU A 262 3.77 -6.79 5.12
CA GLU A 262 4.90 -6.64 4.20
C GLU A 262 5.00 -7.82 3.22
N TYR A 263 4.05 -7.89 2.29
CA TYR A 263 4.07 -8.92 1.26
C TYR A 263 5.07 -8.56 0.17
N HIS A 264 6.08 -9.40 0.00
CA HIS A 264 6.94 -9.41 -1.17
C HIS A 264 6.62 -10.66 -1.99
N PRO A 265 6.19 -10.52 -3.26
CA PRO A 265 6.16 -11.68 -4.14
C PRO A 265 7.58 -12.27 -4.15
N PRO A 266 7.75 -13.61 -4.19
CA PRO A 266 9.06 -14.21 -4.38
C PRO A 266 9.59 -13.68 -5.70
N THR A 267 10.42 -12.64 -5.64
CA THR A 267 11.25 -12.26 -6.75
C THR A 267 12.15 -13.45 -6.93
N THR A 268 11.99 -14.16 -8.05
CA THR A 268 13.08 -14.94 -8.62
C THR A 268 14.35 -14.13 -8.38
N PRO A 269 15.41 -14.68 -7.75
CA PRO A 269 16.66 -13.96 -7.64
C PRO A 269 16.93 -13.44 -9.04
N CYS A 270 17.04 -12.12 -9.19
CA CYS A 270 17.22 -11.50 -10.48
C CYS A 270 18.66 -11.77 -10.89
N THR A 271 18.98 -13.03 -11.17
CA THR A 271 20.16 -13.38 -11.91
C THR A 271 19.90 -12.90 -13.33
N SER A 272 20.61 -11.83 -13.68
CA SER A 272 20.68 -11.18 -14.99
C SER A 272 19.46 -10.32 -15.39
N SER A 273 19.54 -9.02 -15.09
CA SER A 273 19.06 -8.00 -16.03
C SER A 273 20.27 -7.41 -16.77
N PRO A 274 20.29 -7.40 -18.11
CA PRO A 274 21.41 -6.91 -18.93
C PRO A 274 21.51 -5.37 -19.00
N LEU A 275 20.96 -4.63 -18.03
CA LEU A 275 20.99 -3.16 -18.02
C LEU A 275 22.37 -2.56 -17.63
N LEU A 276 23.33 -3.38 -17.19
CA LEU A 276 24.70 -2.92 -16.92
C LEU A 276 25.49 -2.56 -18.19
N ALA A 277 25.09 -3.09 -19.35
CA ALA A 277 25.96 -3.25 -20.51
C ALA A 277 26.44 -1.97 -21.24
N PRO A 278 25.83 -0.77 -21.09
CA PRO A 278 26.47 0.43 -21.64
C PRO A 278 27.20 1.30 -20.59
N LEU A 279 27.00 1.11 -19.27
CA LEU A 279 27.42 2.12 -18.28
C LEU A 279 28.55 1.72 -17.33
N LEU A 280 28.73 0.44 -17.00
CA LEU A 280 29.84 -0.01 -16.15
C LEU A 280 30.55 -1.22 -16.75
N THR A 281 31.87 -1.21 -16.69
CA THR A 281 32.67 -2.39 -16.99
C THR A 281 32.55 -3.43 -15.86
N PRO A 282 32.79 -4.73 -16.14
CA PRO A 282 32.79 -5.77 -15.11
C PRO A 282 33.78 -5.50 -13.96
N LEU A 283 34.91 -4.85 -14.27
CA LEU A 283 35.90 -4.45 -13.27
C LEU A 283 35.35 -3.35 -12.35
N GLU A 284 34.74 -2.30 -12.93
CA GLU A 284 34.13 -1.21 -12.14
C GLU A 284 33.02 -1.73 -11.22
N PHE A 285 32.18 -2.64 -11.72
CA PHE A 285 31.16 -3.29 -10.90
C PHE A 285 31.76 -4.07 -9.72
N THR A 286 32.83 -4.83 -9.97
CA THR A 286 33.51 -5.62 -8.94
C THR A 286 34.15 -4.72 -7.88
N ILE A 287 34.79 -3.63 -8.30
CA ILE A 287 35.39 -2.66 -7.37
C ILE A 287 34.31 -1.96 -6.54
N LEU A 288 33.21 -1.53 -7.15
CA LEU A 288 32.07 -0.95 -6.44
C LEU A 288 31.49 -1.90 -5.38
N HIS A 289 31.31 -3.17 -5.72
CA HIS A 289 30.89 -4.19 -4.78
C HIS A 289 31.87 -4.32 -3.60
N THR A 290 33.15 -4.55 -3.89
CA THR A 290 34.18 -4.74 -2.85
C THR A 290 34.27 -3.53 -1.91
N LEU A 291 34.28 -2.31 -2.47
CA LEU A 291 34.43 -1.09 -1.68
C LEU A 291 33.19 -0.76 -0.85
N SER A 292 31.98 -0.91 -1.40
CA SER A 292 30.75 -0.67 -0.65
C SER A 292 30.56 -1.69 0.48
N VAL A 293 30.89 -2.97 0.25
CA VAL A 293 30.86 -4.00 1.29
C VAL A 293 31.90 -3.72 2.38
N ALA A 294 33.13 -3.37 2.01
CA ALA A 294 34.19 -3.04 2.96
C ALA A 294 33.83 -1.81 3.82
N ALA A 295 33.19 -0.79 3.22
CA ALA A 295 32.80 0.43 3.92
C ALA A 295 31.85 0.18 5.10
N LYS A 296 31.01 -0.87 5.06
CA LYS A 296 30.13 -1.26 6.18
C LYS A 296 30.88 -1.41 7.51
N SER A 297 32.13 -1.85 7.46
CA SER A 297 32.96 -2.04 8.66
C SER A 297 33.29 -0.73 9.39
N THR A 298 33.14 0.41 8.73
CA THR A 298 33.37 1.76 9.28
C THR A 298 32.09 2.43 9.78
N SER A 299 30.94 1.75 9.69
CA SER A 299 29.66 2.24 10.19
C SER A 299 29.71 2.50 11.69
N TYR A 300 29.22 3.67 12.10
CA TYR A 300 28.90 3.96 13.50
C TYR A 300 27.38 3.82 13.67
N SER A 301 26.92 2.63 14.06
CA SER A 301 25.48 2.32 14.15
C SER A 301 25.10 1.58 15.44
N PRO A 302 25.34 2.16 16.63
CA PRO A 302 25.09 1.49 17.91
C PRO A 302 23.60 1.36 18.28
N TYR A 303 22.70 2.10 17.62
CA TYR A 303 21.27 2.10 17.96
C TYR A 303 20.51 1.08 17.13
N SER A 304 20.68 1.08 15.80
CA SER A 304 19.98 0.11 14.94
C SER A 304 20.74 -1.19 14.73
N SER A 305 22.08 -1.16 14.89
CA SER A 305 22.98 -2.23 14.42
C SER A 305 22.89 -2.53 12.91
N PHE A 306 22.23 -1.67 12.13
CA PHE A 306 22.08 -1.80 10.68
C PHE A 306 23.22 -1.07 9.96
N ARG A 307 24.20 -1.83 9.46
CA ARG A 307 25.38 -1.28 8.77
C ARG A 307 25.11 -1.16 7.27
N VAL A 308 25.40 0.02 6.75
CA VAL A 308 25.29 0.36 5.33
C VAL A 308 26.62 0.96 4.89
N GLY A 309 27.11 0.48 3.77
CA GLY A 309 28.29 1.01 3.10
C GLY A 309 27.92 1.52 1.72
N CYS A 310 28.57 2.59 1.28
CA CYS A 310 28.37 3.18 -0.04
C CYS A 310 29.73 3.37 -0.73
N ALA A 311 29.75 3.18 -2.05
CA ALA A 311 30.87 3.53 -2.90
C ALA A 311 30.36 4.30 -4.13
N LEU A 312 31.01 5.42 -4.44
CA LEU A 312 30.76 6.23 -5.64
C LEU A 312 31.88 5.97 -6.63
N LEU A 313 31.55 5.85 -7.91
CA LEU A 313 32.51 5.95 -9.01
C LEU A 313 32.38 7.34 -9.62
N THR A 314 33.43 8.15 -9.52
CA THR A 314 33.45 9.49 -10.14
C THR A 314 33.64 9.38 -11.66
N SER A 315 33.32 10.46 -12.39
CA SER A 315 33.62 10.54 -13.82
C SER A 315 35.12 10.56 -14.13
N SER A 316 35.98 10.88 -13.15
CA SER A 316 37.44 10.78 -13.26
C SER A 316 37.99 9.37 -13.03
N GLY A 317 37.14 8.40 -12.66
CA GLY A 317 37.54 7.01 -12.41
C GLY A 317 37.99 6.74 -10.97
N GLU A 318 37.76 7.68 -10.05
CA GLU A 318 38.09 7.54 -8.63
C GLU A 318 36.93 6.94 -7.84
N TYR A 319 37.25 6.27 -6.74
CA TYR A 319 36.26 5.63 -5.88
C TYR A 319 36.23 6.27 -4.51
N ILE A 320 35.04 6.65 -4.06
CA ILE A 320 34.85 7.37 -2.79
C ILE A 320 33.83 6.61 -1.97
N THR A 321 34.19 6.28 -0.74
CA THR A 321 33.36 5.46 0.14
C THR A 321 32.73 6.26 1.27
N GLY A 322 31.64 5.73 1.80
CA GLY A 322 30.97 6.25 2.99
C GLY A 322 30.25 5.14 3.74
N ALA A 323 30.00 5.34 5.03
CA ALA A 323 29.22 4.44 5.86
C ALA A 323 28.24 5.26 6.71
N ASN A 324 27.15 4.64 7.18
CA ASN A 324 26.19 5.36 8.00
C ASN A 324 26.78 5.72 9.38
N VAL A 325 26.39 6.90 9.86
CA VAL A 325 26.78 7.43 11.17
C VAL A 325 25.51 7.82 11.90
N GLU A 326 25.19 7.07 12.94
CA GLU A 326 24.03 7.31 13.79
C GLU A 326 24.35 8.30 14.91
N ASN A 327 23.30 8.94 15.39
CA ASN A 327 23.36 9.86 16.50
C ASN A 327 22.16 9.63 17.41
N ALA A 328 22.32 9.82 18.73
CA ALA A 328 21.22 9.75 19.69
C ALA A 328 20.05 10.67 19.32
N SER A 329 20.34 11.82 18.70
CA SER A 329 19.35 12.67 18.07
C SER A 329 19.11 12.19 16.63
N TYR A 330 18.17 11.27 16.44
CA TYR A 330 17.91 10.61 15.15
C TYR A 330 17.82 11.54 13.92
N PRO A 331 17.28 12.77 13.99
CA PRO A 331 17.26 13.68 12.84
C PRO A 331 18.63 14.05 12.27
N VAL A 332 19.71 13.91 13.05
CA VAL A 332 21.08 14.23 12.59
C VAL A 332 21.88 12.98 12.15
N THR A 333 21.26 11.80 12.18
CA THR A 333 21.84 10.58 11.60
C THR A 333 22.05 10.75 10.09
N THR A 334 23.23 10.35 9.61
CA THR A 334 23.60 10.48 8.20
C THR A 334 23.82 9.11 7.58
N CYS A 335 23.11 8.83 6.48
CA CYS A 335 23.20 7.58 5.74
C CYS A 335 24.50 7.50 4.94
N ALA A 336 24.92 6.28 4.60
CA ALA A 336 26.19 6.01 3.91
C ALA A 336 26.35 6.79 2.61
N GLU A 337 25.28 6.91 1.82
CA GLU A 337 25.30 7.62 0.54
C GLU A 337 25.55 9.11 0.75
N ARG A 338 24.87 9.73 1.70
CA ARG A 338 25.09 11.15 2.04
C ARG A 338 26.50 11.39 2.55
N VAL A 339 27.06 10.47 3.35
CA VAL A 339 28.47 10.54 3.77
C VAL A 339 29.41 10.46 2.56
N ALA A 340 29.20 9.51 1.65
CA ALA A 340 30.03 9.34 0.47
C ALA A 340 29.97 10.57 -0.46
N PHE A 341 28.77 11.10 -0.72
CA PHE A 341 28.58 12.29 -1.54
C PHE A 341 29.19 13.53 -0.90
N CYS A 342 28.90 13.82 0.37
CA CYS A 342 29.50 14.98 1.03
C CYS A 342 31.02 14.90 1.05
N THR A 343 31.60 13.71 1.26
CA THR A 343 33.05 13.48 1.18
C THR A 343 33.57 13.81 -0.22
N ALA A 344 32.92 13.27 -1.26
CA ALA A 344 33.31 13.50 -2.65
C ALA A 344 33.23 14.99 -3.05
N ILE A 345 32.16 15.66 -2.66
CA ILE A 345 31.96 17.08 -2.97
C ILE A 345 33.03 17.94 -2.27
N VAL A 346 33.33 17.67 -1.00
CA VAL A 346 34.38 18.41 -0.26
C VAL A 346 35.78 18.13 -0.84
N GLN A 347 36.02 16.93 -1.37
CA GLN A 347 37.25 16.57 -2.09
C GLN A 347 37.34 17.18 -3.50
N GLY A 348 36.28 17.85 -3.98
CA GLY A 348 36.28 18.58 -5.26
C GLY A 348 35.63 17.83 -6.43
N HIS A 349 35.12 16.61 -6.22
CA HIS A 349 34.45 15.86 -7.29
C HIS A 349 33.05 16.44 -7.56
N ARG A 350 32.67 16.53 -8.84
CA ARG A 350 31.38 17.08 -9.30
C ARG A 350 30.69 16.23 -10.38
N GLY A 351 31.30 15.12 -10.77
CA GLY A 351 30.79 14.20 -11.79
C GLY A 351 30.86 12.76 -11.30
N PHE A 352 29.77 12.02 -11.50
CA PHE A 352 29.61 10.66 -11.01
C PHE A 352 29.07 9.75 -12.11
N LYS A 353 29.62 8.54 -12.17
CA LYS A 353 29.27 7.51 -13.14
C LYS A 353 28.36 6.44 -12.55
N ALA A 354 28.50 6.13 -11.25
CA ALA A 354 27.65 5.15 -10.57
C ALA A 354 27.67 5.32 -9.05
N VAL A 355 26.61 4.80 -8.41
CA VAL A 355 26.47 4.70 -6.96
C VAL A 355 26.29 3.23 -6.61
N ALA A 356 27.00 2.73 -5.61
CA ALA A 356 26.81 1.41 -5.04
C ALA A 356 26.50 1.50 -3.54
N VAL A 357 25.54 0.70 -3.08
CA VAL A 357 25.13 0.60 -1.68
C VAL A 357 25.14 -0.86 -1.28
N ALA A 358 25.68 -1.18 -0.12
CA ALA A 358 25.74 -2.53 0.43
C ALA A 358 25.19 -2.56 1.85
N THR A 359 24.47 -3.63 2.16
CA THR A 359 23.86 -3.86 3.49
C THR A 359 24.18 -5.25 4.00
N ASP A 360 23.83 -5.54 5.26
CA ASP A 360 23.97 -6.87 5.85
C ASP A 360 22.70 -7.73 5.72
N THR A 361 21.62 -7.19 5.15
CA THR A 361 20.34 -7.91 5.00
C THR A 361 20.35 -8.85 3.81
N ASP A 362 19.55 -9.91 3.87
CA ASP A 362 19.42 -10.93 2.81
C ASP A 362 18.74 -10.43 1.52
N ARG A 363 18.37 -9.15 1.46
CA ARG A 363 17.83 -8.48 0.27
C ARG A 363 18.48 -7.11 0.06
N PRO A 364 18.63 -6.65 -1.19
CA PRO A 364 19.20 -5.33 -1.46
C PRO A 364 18.32 -4.23 -0.89
N ALA A 365 18.89 -3.40 -0.01
CA ALA A 365 18.17 -2.25 0.53
C ALA A 365 18.30 -1.05 -0.42
N SER A 366 17.17 -0.42 -0.73
CA SER A 366 17.15 0.80 -1.53
C SER A 366 17.58 2.02 -0.71
N PRO A 367 18.31 3.00 -1.28
CA PRO A 367 18.58 4.27 -0.61
C PRO A 367 17.31 4.92 -0.08
N CYS A 368 17.38 5.55 1.10
CA CYS A 368 16.21 6.23 1.67
C CYS A 368 15.83 7.48 0.84
N GLY A 369 14.63 8.03 1.05
CA GLY A 369 14.14 9.19 0.30
C GLY A 369 15.09 10.40 0.32
N MET A 370 15.72 10.68 1.47
CA MET A 370 16.71 11.77 1.58
C MET A 370 17.98 11.48 0.78
N CYS A 371 18.45 10.23 0.74
CA CYS A 371 19.60 9.85 -0.06
C CYS A 371 19.29 9.93 -1.55
N ARG A 372 18.12 9.47 -1.98
CA ARG A 372 17.67 9.63 -3.37
C ARG A 372 17.64 11.10 -3.78
N GLN A 373 17.11 11.97 -2.92
CA GLN A 373 17.12 13.42 -3.17
C GLN A 373 18.53 14.02 -3.17
N CYS A 374 19.44 13.52 -2.32
CA CYS A 374 20.85 13.93 -2.33
C CYS A 374 21.57 13.48 -3.61
N ILE A 375 21.36 12.26 -4.08
CA ILE A 375 21.91 11.76 -5.34
C ILE A 375 21.38 12.65 -6.48
N ARG A 376 20.09 13.02 -6.43
CA ARG A 376 19.45 13.89 -7.44
C ARG A 376 20.07 15.28 -7.55
N GLU A 377 20.63 15.82 -6.48
CA GLU A 377 21.33 17.10 -6.52
C GLU A 377 22.61 17.04 -7.37
N PHE A 378 23.33 15.92 -7.33
CA PHE A 378 24.67 15.79 -7.88
C PHE A 378 24.76 14.90 -9.12
N CYS A 379 23.68 14.24 -9.50
CA CYS A 379 23.68 13.23 -10.55
C CYS A 379 22.43 13.34 -11.42
N ASP A 380 22.60 13.00 -12.71
CA ASP A 380 21.48 12.89 -13.63
C ASP A 380 20.57 11.72 -13.28
N LEU A 381 19.31 11.81 -13.71
CA LEU A 381 18.29 10.79 -13.49
C LEU A 381 18.67 9.39 -14.03
N GLY A 382 19.55 9.34 -15.03
CA GLY A 382 20.05 8.10 -15.61
C GLY A 382 21.14 7.40 -14.82
N ILE A 383 21.67 7.99 -13.73
CA ILE A 383 22.78 7.38 -12.98
C ILE A 383 22.37 6.00 -12.44
N PRO A 384 23.19 4.95 -12.65
CA PRO A 384 22.91 3.64 -12.10
C PRO A 384 23.21 3.61 -10.60
N VAL A 385 22.25 3.07 -9.84
CA VAL A 385 22.36 2.77 -8.42
C VAL A 385 22.33 1.25 -8.24
N VAL A 386 23.47 0.70 -7.83
CA VAL A 386 23.66 -0.72 -7.55
C VAL A 386 23.44 -0.97 -6.06
N MET A 387 22.58 -1.92 -5.73
CA MET A 387 22.25 -2.28 -4.36
C MET A 387 22.67 -3.72 -4.12
N PHE A 388 23.56 -3.96 -3.17
CA PHE A 388 24.09 -5.26 -2.79
C PHE A 388 23.49 -5.72 -1.46
N ASP A 389 23.12 -6.99 -1.39
CA ASP A 389 22.67 -7.66 -0.17
C ASP A 389 23.82 -8.39 0.55
N GLY A 390 23.53 -8.88 1.76
CA GLY A 390 24.47 -9.60 2.61
C GLY A 390 24.81 -11.01 2.10
N ALA A 391 24.00 -11.57 1.20
CA ALA A 391 24.17 -12.90 0.61
C ALA A 391 24.97 -12.86 -0.72
N GLY A 392 25.38 -11.67 -1.17
CA GLY A 392 26.11 -11.46 -2.43
C GLY A 392 25.21 -11.29 -3.66
N GLY A 393 23.89 -11.23 -3.47
CA GLY A 393 22.93 -10.81 -4.48
C GLY A 393 22.93 -9.30 -4.67
N TRP A 394 22.34 -8.86 -5.77
CA TRP A 394 22.30 -7.45 -6.13
C TRP A 394 21.11 -7.08 -6.99
N SER A 395 20.77 -5.79 -6.98
CA SER A 395 19.81 -5.18 -7.91
C SER A 395 20.35 -3.85 -8.43
N VAL A 396 19.91 -3.45 -9.62
CA VAL A 396 20.30 -2.18 -10.23
C VAL A 396 19.03 -1.44 -10.66
N ALA A 397 18.99 -0.14 -10.36
CA ALA A 397 17.97 0.77 -10.84
C ALA A 397 18.60 2.11 -11.21
N THR A 398 17.98 2.86 -12.11
CA THR A 398 18.37 4.27 -12.33
C THR A 398 17.81 5.14 -11.21
N LEU A 399 18.38 6.32 -11.01
CA LEU A 399 17.81 7.29 -10.07
C LEU A 399 16.37 7.67 -10.43
N GLU A 400 16.03 7.76 -11.71
CA GLU A 400 14.65 8.02 -12.18
C GLU A 400 13.66 6.97 -11.68
N GLN A 401 14.05 5.69 -11.73
CA GLN A 401 13.22 4.59 -11.25
C GLN A 401 13.04 4.62 -9.73
N LEU A 402 14.08 5.05 -9.00
CA LEU A 402 14.04 5.14 -7.54
C LEU A 402 13.33 6.41 -7.04
N LEU A 403 13.34 7.49 -7.81
CA LEU A 403 12.78 8.79 -7.45
C LEU A 403 12.11 9.48 -8.66
N PRO A 404 10.96 8.94 -9.11
CA PRO A 404 10.25 9.45 -10.27
C PRO A 404 9.70 10.85 -10.02
N MET A 405 9.64 11.67 -11.08
CA MET A 405 9.14 13.06 -11.03
C MET A 405 9.85 13.91 -9.95
N SER A 406 11.15 13.67 -9.73
CA SER A 406 11.87 14.32 -8.65
C SER A 406 12.01 15.83 -8.85
N PHE A 407 12.03 16.55 -7.73
CA PHE A 407 12.38 17.96 -7.68
C PHE A 407 13.90 18.12 -7.74
N GLY A 408 14.41 19.01 -8.58
CA GLY A 408 15.85 19.27 -8.72
C GLY A 408 16.16 20.73 -8.99
N PRO A 409 17.45 21.07 -9.18
CA PRO A 409 17.91 22.43 -9.44
C PRO A 409 17.14 23.13 -10.57
N GLU A 410 16.76 22.41 -11.62
CA GLU A 410 16.00 22.94 -12.75
C GLU A 410 14.60 23.45 -12.35
N ALA A 411 13.99 22.89 -11.31
CA ALA A 411 12.72 23.37 -10.76
C ALA A 411 12.87 24.71 -10.02
N LEU A 412 14.09 25.09 -9.64
CA LEU A 412 14.45 26.37 -9.04
C LEU A 412 15.03 27.36 -10.08
N GLY A 413 15.04 27.00 -11.37
CA GLY A 413 15.60 27.84 -12.43
C GLY A 413 17.14 27.92 -12.42
N VAL A 414 17.81 26.98 -11.75
CA VAL A 414 19.28 26.89 -11.72
C VAL A 414 19.74 25.56 -12.32
N THR A 415 20.88 25.56 -12.99
CA THR A 415 21.49 24.32 -13.48
C THR A 415 22.44 23.78 -12.42
N ALA A 416 22.29 22.50 -12.07
CA ALA A 416 23.21 21.80 -11.18
C ALA A 416 24.64 21.86 -11.75
N GLN A 417 25.66 21.93 -10.89
CA GLN A 417 27.06 21.74 -11.32
C GLN A 417 27.34 20.25 -11.57
N THR A 418 26.69 19.64 -12.56
CA THR A 418 27.00 18.28 -13.02
C THR A 418 28.17 18.38 -14.01
N GLY A 419 29.37 18.02 -13.55
CA GLY A 419 30.60 18.22 -14.31
C GLY A 419 30.68 17.30 -15.53
N THR A 420 30.52 17.84 -16.74
CA THR A 420 31.28 17.36 -17.89
C THR A 420 32.60 18.13 -17.92
N ALA A 421 33.71 17.42 -18.11
CA ALA A 421 35.05 18.00 -18.07
C ALA A 421 35.16 19.25 -18.97
N VAL A 422 35.43 20.40 -18.38
CA VAL A 422 35.84 21.59 -19.13
C VAL A 422 37.23 21.27 -19.67
N ALA A 423 37.33 21.01 -20.97
CA ALA A 423 38.62 20.96 -21.65
C ALA A 423 39.34 22.28 -21.40
N GLU A 424 40.51 22.21 -20.76
CA GLU A 424 41.41 23.34 -20.61
C GLU A 424 41.67 23.96 -21.99
N LYS A 425 41.16 25.17 -22.22
CA LYS A 425 41.72 26.04 -23.27
C LYS A 425 43.09 26.48 -22.76
N LYS A 426 44.14 25.86 -23.30
CA LYS A 426 45.47 26.46 -23.37
C LYS A 426 45.39 27.71 -24.25
N GLU A 427 45.54 28.88 -23.65
CA GLU A 427 46.14 30.07 -24.27
C GLU A 427 47.15 30.69 -23.30
#